data_AF-A0A2G7GGK6-F1
#
_entry.id   AF-A0A2G7GGK6-F1
#
_cell.length_a   1.000
_cell.length_b   1.000
_cell.length_c   1.000
_cell.angle_alpha   90.00
_cell.angle_beta   90.00
_cell.angle_gamma   90.00
#
_symmetry.space_group_name_H-M   'P 1'
#
loop_
_entity.id
_entity.type
_entity.pdbx_description
1 polymer ?
#
loop_
_entity_poly.entity_id
_entity_poly.type
_entity_poly.pdbx_seq_one_letter_code
_entity_poly.pdbx_strand_id
1 'polypeptide(L)'
;MKFKYRGINYESCTPATEMIEGEAGGQYRGVSWKHHYPRHIPTPQPVVGLKYRGVSYSSGHPIDVEASVLRRQYEDKTVAKSTPQQESITSNRQKALMQLNHTHIANIRQNLEYRLQVARAKGDQKLVQMLEIEASQLIARN
;
A
#
# COMPACT_ATOMS: atom_id res chain seq x y z
N MET A 1 -6.19 30.83 -4.69
CA MET A 1 -4.71 30.88 -4.56
C MET A 1 -4.14 29.59 -5.16
N LYS A 2 -3.05 29.65 -5.93
CA LYS A 2 -2.41 28.44 -6.51
C LYS A 2 -1.37 27.90 -5.51
N PHE A 3 -1.44 26.61 -5.17
CA PHE A 3 -0.50 25.99 -4.23
C PHE A 3 0.77 25.54 -4.94
N LYS A 4 1.94 25.86 -4.37
CA LYS A 4 3.25 25.48 -4.91
C LYS A 4 4.02 24.69 -3.85
N TYR A 5 4.42 23.46 -4.16
CA TYR A 5 5.26 22.63 -3.29
C TYR A 5 6.48 22.14 -4.08
N ARG A 6 7.69 22.35 -3.53
CA ARG A 6 8.98 22.01 -4.17
C ARG A 6 9.13 22.46 -5.63
N GLY A 7 8.69 23.68 -5.94
CA GLY A 7 8.82 24.23 -7.31
C GLY A 7 7.70 23.82 -8.28
N ILE A 8 6.89 22.81 -7.93
CA ILE A 8 5.79 22.30 -8.76
C ILE A 8 4.48 22.97 -8.33
N ASN A 9 3.71 23.44 -9.31
CA ASN A 9 2.39 23.98 -9.09
C ASN A 9 1.39 22.83 -9.01
N TYR A 10 0.55 22.84 -7.98
CA TYR A 10 -0.51 21.86 -7.81
C TYR A 10 -1.86 22.52 -8.00
N GLU A 11 -2.72 21.87 -8.77
CA GLU A 11 -4.15 22.18 -8.81
C GLU A 11 -4.83 21.48 -7.63
N SER A 12 -5.63 22.24 -6.88
CA SER A 12 -6.41 21.66 -5.78
C SER A 12 -7.59 20.91 -6.38
N CYS A 13 -7.46 19.59 -6.50
CA CYS A 13 -8.57 18.71 -6.84
C CYS A 13 -9.28 18.30 -5.54
N THR A 14 -9.91 19.27 -4.87
CA THR A 14 -10.79 18.96 -3.74
C THR A 14 -12.17 18.66 -4.29
N PRO A 15 -12.70 17.43 -4.11
CA PRO A 15 -14.05 17.12 -4.57
C PRO A 15 -15.03 18.01 -3.79
N ALA A 16 -15.99 18.60 -4.50
CA ALA A 16 -17.07 19.37 -3.90
C ALA A 16 -17.85 18.43 -2.96
N THR A 17 -17.55 18.50 -1.66
CA THR A 17 -18.12 17.61 -0.64
C THR A 17 -19.30 18.32 -0.01
N GLU A 18 -20.49 17.73 -0.10
CA GLU A 18 -21.68 18.24 0.60
C GLU A 18 -21.47 18.12 2.11
N MET A 19 -21.45 19.26 2.80
CA MET A 19 -21.37 19.35 4.26
C MET A 19 -22.78 19.49 4.81
N ILE A 20 -23.12 18.69 5.83
CA ILE A 20 -24.34 18.87 6.60
C ILE A 20 -23.98 19.69 7.84
N GLU A 21 -24.58 20.87 7.98
CA GLU A 21 -24.49 21.64 9.23
C GLU A 21 -25.26 20.87 10.32
N GLY A 22 -24.53 20.44 11.35
CA GLY A 22 -25.13 19.84 12.53
C GLY A 22 -25.73 20.88 13.47
N GLU A 23 -26.53 20.38 14.42
CA GLU A 23 -27.08 21.18 15.51
C GLU A 23 -25.96 21.77 16.39
N ALA A 24 -26.23 22.89 17.06
CA ALA A 24 -25.25 23.53 17.95
C ALA A 24 -24.99 22.62 19.16
N GLY A 25 -23.84 21.94 19.18
CA GLY A 25 -23.46 20.98 20.22
C GLY A 25 -23.09 21.61 21.57
N GLY A 26 -23.17 22.94 21.70
CA GLY A 26 -22.91 23.69 22.93
C GLY A 26 -22.32 25.07 22.66
N GLN A 27 -21.83 25.71 23.72
CA GLN A 27 -21.15 27.01 23.64
C GLN A 27 -19.74 26.89 24.22
N TYR A 28 -18.74 27.35 23.45
CA TYR A 28 -17.36 27.46 23.91
C TYR A 28 -16.97 28.94 23.95
N ARG A 29 -16.58 29.44 25.13
CA ARG A 29 -16.20 30.85 25.36
C ARG A 29 -17.24 31.87 24.85
N GLY A 30 -18.52 31.56 25.01
CA GLY A 30 -19.63 32.43 24.59
C GLY A 30 -19.99 32.33 23.11
N VAL A 31 -19.32 31.48 22.32
CA VAL A 31 -19.66 31.22 20.90
C VAL A 31 -20.25 29.83 20.77
N SER A 32 -21.38 29.69 20.08
CA SER A 32 -21.97 28.39 19.79
C SER A 32 -21.07 27.61 18.81
N TRP A 33 -20.71 26.39 19.19
CA TRP A 33 -19.95 25.52 18.31
C TRP A 33 -20.91 24.58 17.58
N LYS A 34 -20.79 24.52 16.26
CA LYS A 34 -21.56 23.62 15.40
C LYS A 34 -20.65 22.54 14.84
N HIS A 35 -21.11 21.30 14.86
CA HIS A 35 -20.40 20.21 14.21
C HIS A 35 -20.71 20.22 12.71
N HIS A 36 -19.69 20.19 11.86
CA HIS A 36 -19.87 20.08 10.42
C HIS A 36 -19.44 18.68 10.02
N TYR A 37 -20.40 17.86 9.59
CA TYR A 37 -20.14 16.49 9.20
C TYR A 37 -20.41 16.34 7.70
N PRO A 38 -19.44 15.82 6.92
CA PRO A 38 -19.67 15.48 5.52
C PRO A 38 -20.85 14.50 5.40
N ARG A 39 -21.69 14.66 4.38
CA ARG A 39 -22.82 13.75 4.15
C ARG A 39 -22.34 12.29 4.13
N HIS A 40 -22.80 11.48 5.08
CA HIS A 40 -22.44 10.06 5.14
C HIS A 40 -22.99 9.34 3.92
N ILE A 41 -22.12 8.83 3.06
CA ILE A 41 -22.49 7.89 2.01
C ILE A 41 -22.25 6.50 2.60
N PRO A 42 -23.31 5.68 2.83
CA PRO A 42 -23.13 4.31 3.28
C PRO A 42 -22.26 3.56 2.27
N THR A 43 -21.03 3.25 2.64
CA THR A 43 -20.15 2.42 1.83
C THR A 43 -20.49 0.96 2.11
N PRO A 44 -20.90 0.17 1.11
CA PRO A 44 -21.16 -1.25 1.32
C PRO A 44 -19.87 -1.93 1.77
N GLN A 45 -19.95 -2.70 2.86
CA GLN A 45 -18.80 -3.46 3.33
C GLN A 45 -18.50 -4.60 2.36
N PRO A 46 -17.24 -4.81 1.97
CA PRO A 46 -16.90 -5.92 1.10
C PRO A 46 -17.09 -7.25 1.84
N VAL A 47 -17.81 -8.18 1.22
CA VAL A 47 -17.97 -9.56 1.71
C VAL A 47 -16.71 -10.33 1.35
N VAL A 48 -15.89 -10.68 2.34
CA VAL A 48 -14.62 -11.39 2.13
C VAL A 48 -14.76 -12.85 2.53
N GLY A 49 -14.44 -13.76 1.61
CA GLY A 49 -14.28 -15.18 1.91
C GLY A 49 -12.91 -15.43 2.53
N LEU A 50 -12.87 -15.64 3.85
CA LEU A 50 -11.66 -15.87 4.62
C LEU A 50 -11.47 -17.36 4.92
N LYS A 51 -10.23 -17.76 5.20
CA LYS A 51 -9.90 -19.14 5.58
C LYS A 51 -8.93 -19.12 6.77
N TYR A 52 -9.21 -19.92 7.80
CA TYR A 52 -8.29 -20.14 8.92
C TYR A 52 -8.13 -21.64 9.16
N ARG A 53 -6.89 -22.13 9.15
CA ARG A 53 -6.56 -23.57 9.30
C ARG A 53 -7.38 -24.49 8.39
N GLY A 54 -7.62 -24.07 7.14
CA GLY A 54 -8.40 -24.84 6.16
C GLY A 54 -9.93 -24.65 6.26
N VAL A 55 -10.44 -24.05 7.34
CA VAL A 55 -11.87 -23.78 7.53
C VAL A 55 -12.23 -22.42 6.94
N SER A 56 -13.25 -22.38 6.07
CA SER A 56 -13.75 -21.15 5.46
C SER A 56 -14.77 -20.45 6.35
N TYR A 57 -14.67 -19.12 6.43
CA TYR A 57 -15.64 -18.25 7.08
C TYR A 57 -15.81 -16.95 6.28
N SER A 58 -16.91 -16.24 6.51
CA SER A 58 -17.26 -15.01 5.80
C SER A 58 -17.59 -13.88 6.76
N SER A 59 -17.28 -12.64 6.37
CA SER A 59 -17.53 -11.42 7.17
C SER A 59 -18.86 -10.72 6.82
N GLY A 60 -19.78 -11.39 6.13
CA GLY A 60 -21.03 -10.82 5.63
C GLY A 60 -22.25 -11.71 5.87
N HIS A 61 -23.44 -11.20 5.53
CA HIS A 61 -24.67 -11.97 5.62
C HIS A 61 -24.62 -13.20 4.69
N PRO A 62 -25.06 -14.40 5.12
CA PRO A 62 -24.90 -15.64 4.36
C PRO A 62 -25.49 -15.57 2.94
N ILE A 63 -26.60 -14.86 2.75
CA ILE A 63 -27.24 -14.69 1.43
C ILE A 63 -26.30 -13.98 0.44
N ASP A 64 -25.60 -12.94 0.89
CA ASP A 64 -24.67 -12.19 0.05
C ASP A 64 -23.44 -13.03 -0.31
N VAL A 65 -23.01 -13.89 0.62
CA VAL A 65 -21.90 -14.83 0.42
C VAL A 65 -22.28 -15.87 -0.63
N GLU A 66 -23.47 -16.47 -0.53
CA GLU A 66 -23.98 -17.45 -1.50
C GLU A 66 -24.13 -16.85 -2.89
N ALA A 67 -24.70 -15.65 -3.00
CA ALA A 67 -24.81 -14.93 -4.26
C ALA A 67 -23.43 -14.66 -4.90
N SER A 68 -22.43 -14.30 -4.09
CA SER A 68 -21.06 -14.07 -4.56
C SER A 68 -20.37 -15.35 -5.05
N VAL A 69 -20.59 -16.48 -4.37
CA VAL A 69 -20.03 -17.78 -4.75
C VAL A 69 -20.67 -18.28 -6.03
N LEU A 70 -21.99 -18.18 -6.16
CA LEU A 70 -22.71 -18.54 -7.38
C LEU A 70 -22.22 -17.72 -8.57
N ARG A 71 -22.09 -16.39 -8.40
CA ARG A 71 -21.57 -15.50 -9.45
C ARG A 71 -20.18 -15.94 -9.94
N ARG A 72 -19.26 -16.25 -9.02
CA ARG A 72 -17.91 -16.73 -9.35
C ARG A 72 -17.95 -18.06 -10.14
N GLN A 73 -18.83 -18.99 -9.76
CA GLN A 73 -19.01 -20.26 -10.46
C GLN A 73 -19.55 -20.10 -11.89
N TYR A 74 -20.37 -19.07 -12.16
CA TYR A 74 -20.84 -18.77 -13.53
C TYR A 74 -19.78 -18.03 -14.36
N GLU A 75 -18.99 -17.14 -13.74
CA GLU A 75 -17.87 -16.46 -14.38
C GLU A 75 -16.79 -17.47 -14.82
N ASP A 76 -16.42 -18.42 -13.97
CA ASP A 76 -15.41 -19.45 -14.29
C ASP A 76 -15.85 -20.38 -15.46
N LYS A 77 -17.15 -20.52 -15.72
CA LYS A 77 -17.69 -21.34 -16.82
C LYS A 77 -17.75 -20.61 -18.17
N THR A 78 -17.72 -19.28 -18.18
CA THR A 78 -17.91 -18.49 -19.41
C THR A 78 -16.61 -17.96 -20.02
N VAL A 79 -15.49 -18.01 -19.29
CA VAL A 79 -14.18 -17.47 -19.75
C VAL A 79 -13.41 -18.43 -20.69
N ALA A 80 -13.92 -19.63 -20.96
CA ALA A 80 -13.24 -20.59 -21.84
C ALA A 80 -13.19 -20.19 -23.32
N LYS A 81 -13.93 -19.17 -23.79
CA LYS A 81 -13.83 -18.68 -25.19
C LYS A 81 -14.02 -17.16 -25.28
N SER A 82 -12.99 -16.50 -25.80
CA SER A 82 -12.93 -15.13 -26.35
C SER A 82 -12.77 -13.95 -25.38
N THR A 83 -11.53 -13.49 -25.15
CA THR A 83 -11.16 -12.06 -25.28
C THR A 83 -9.61 -11.94 -25.39
N PRO A 84 -9.06 -11.16 -26.33
CA PRO A 84 -7.62 -10.90 -26.40
C PRO A 84 -7.15 -9.97 -25.26
N GLN A 85 -6.05 -10.40 -24.63
CA GLN A 85 -5.16 -9.74 -23.68
C GLN A 85 -5.41 -8.25 -23.38
N GLN A 86 -6.05 -7.98 -22.23
CA GLN A 86 -5.77 -6.76 -21.47
C GLN A 86 -4.52 -7.02 -20.63
N GLU A 87 -3.41 -6.37 -20.99
CA GLU A 87 -2.19 -6.40 -20.18
C GLU A 87 -2.52 -5.91 -18.77
N SER A 88 -2.41 -6.83 -17.82
CA SER A 88 -2.86 -6.65 -16.46
C SER A 88 -2.02 -5.59 -15.74
N ILE A 89 -2.69 -4.63 -15.11
CA ILE A 89 -2.08 -3.60 -14.23
C ILE A 89 -1.20 -4.24 -13.14
N THR A 90 -1.44 -5.52 -12.81
CA THR A 90 -0.63 -6.33 -11.89
C THR A 90 0.81 -6.56 -12.37
N SER A 91 1.04 -6.64 -13.70
CA SER A 91 2.37 -6.82 -14.29
C SER A 91 3.29 -5.62 -14.04
N ASN A 92 2.76 -4.40 -14.17
CA ASN A 92 3.56 -3.18 -13.97
C ASN A 92 3.97 -2.98 -12.51
N ARG A 93 3.08 -3.31 -11.56
CA ARG A 93 3.40 -3.29 -10.12
C ARG A 93 4.50 -4.30 -9.79
N GLN A 94 4.43 -5.51 -10.34
CA GLN A 94 5.47 -6.52 -10.12
C GLN A 94 6.82 -6.08 -10.67
N LYS A 95 6.85 -5.51 -11.88
CA LYS A 95 8.06 -4.94 -12.48
C LYS A 95 8.64 -3.82 -11.60
N ALA A 96 7.80 -2.91 -11.10
CA ALA A 96 8.24 -1.83 -10.21
C ALA A 96 8.81 -2.36 -8.88
N LEU A 97 8.20 -3.41 -8.31
CA LEU A 97 8.72 -4.04 -7.09
C LEU A 97 10.07 -4.76 -7.33
N MET A 98 10.23 -5.41 -8.48
CA MET A 98 11.51 -6.01 -8.87
C MET A 98 12.60 -4.95 -9.05
N GLN A 99 12.27 -3.84 -9.71
CA GLN A 99 13.17 -2.70 -9.88
C GLN A 99 13.56 -2.09 -8.53
N LEU A 100 12.59 -1.88 -7.63
CA LEU A 100 12.84 -1.38 -6.28
C LEU A 100 13.79 -2.30 -5.54
N ASN A 101 13.51 -3.61 -5.52
CA ASN A 101 14.36 -4.59 -4.85
C ASN A 101 15.80 -4.55 -5.42
N HIS A 102 15.94 -4.52 -6.74
CA HIS A 102 17.24 -4.40 -7.39
C HIS A 102 18.01 -3.15 -6.95
N THR A 103 17.38 -1.97 -6.96
CA THR A 103 18.01 -0.72 -6.50
C THR A 103 18.38 -0.75 -5.02
N HIS A 104 17.53 -1.35 -4.18
CA HIS A 104 17.77 -1.49 -2.75
C HIS A 104 19.00 -2.37 -2.48
N ILE A 105 19.12 -3.52 -3.14
CA ILE A 105 20.30 -4.40 -3.03
C ILE A 105 21.56 -3.69 -3.52
N ALA A 106 21.49 -2.98 -4.64
CA ALA A 106 22.64 -2.21 -5.16
C ALA A 106 23.13 -1.16 -4.16
N ASN A 107 22.21 -0.43 -3.53
CA ASN A 107 22.55 0.56 -2.49
C ASN A 107 23.19 -0.08 -1.26
N ILE A 108 22.69 -1.24 -0.80
CA ILE A 108 23.29 -1.97 0.32
C ILE A 108 24.73 -2.36 -0.01
N ARG A 109 24.98 -2.89 -1.22
CA ARG A 109 26.33 -3.28 -1.67
C ARG A 109 27.27 -2.08 -1.71
N GLN A 110 26.85 -0.99 -2.33
CA GLN A 110 27.65 0.23 -2.44
C GLN A 110 27.98 0.83 -1.06
N ASN A 111 27.01 0.84 -0.14
CA ASN A 111 27.23 1.33 1.21
C ASN A 111 28.23 0.46 1.98
N LEU A 112 28.12 -0.87 1.85
CA LEU A 112 29.03 -1.81 2.48
C LEU A 112 30.46 -1.64 1.94
N GLU A 113 30.63 -1.56 0.61
CA GLU A 113 31.92 -1.30 -0.05
C GLU A 113 32.56 0.00 0.44
N TYR A 114 31.79 1.08 0.48
CA TYR A 114 32.25 2.37 0.98
C TYR A 114 32.72 2.29 2.44
N ARG A 115 31.92 1.67 3.32
CA ARG A 115 32.28 1.49 4.74
C ARG A 115 33.54 0.65 4.90
N LEU A 116 33.72 -0.37 4.05
CA LEU A 116 34.89 -1.23 4.04
C LEU A 116 36.14 -0.46 3.59
N GLN A 117 36.02 0.38 2.55
CA GLN A 117 37.10 1.25 2.09
C GLN A 117 37.51 2.27 3.15
N VAL A 118 36.54 2.90 3.81
CA VAL A 118 36.80 3.85 4.91
C VAL A 118 37.45 3.15 6.10
N ALA A 119 36.99 1.97 6.48
CA ALA A 119 37.58 1.19 7.58
C ALA A 119 39.03 0.79 7.28
N ARG A 120 39.31 0.36 6.03
CA ARG A 120 40.67 0.06 5.56
C ARG A 120 41.58 1.29 5.59
N ALA A 121 41.09 2.44 5.11
CA ALA A 121 41.85 3.69 5.14
C ALA A 121 42.16 4.17 6.56
N LYS A 122 41.26 3.91 7.51
CA LYS A 122 41.45 4.21 8.94
C LYS A 122 42.29 3.16 9.69
N GLY A 123 42.54 1.99 9.09
CA GLY A 123 43.26 0.89 9.73
C GLY A 123 42.47 0.14 10.81
N ASP A 124 41.13 0.27 10.87
CA ASP A 124 40.30 -0.37 11.89
C ASP A 124 40.02 -1.84 11.51
N GLN A 125 40.94 -2.72 11.90
CA GLN A 125 40.88 -4.15 11.56
C GLN A 125 39.65 -4.86 12.12
N LYS A 126 39.17 -4.46 13.31
CA LYS A 126 37.98 -5.05 13.94
C LYS A 126 36.74 -4.74 13.11
N LEU A 127 36.60 -3.49 12.66
CA LEU A 127 35.49 -3.08 11.81
C LEU A 127 35.53 -3.77 10.44
N VAL A 128 36.71 -3.93 9.84
CA VAL A 128 36.85 -4.66 8.57
C VAL A 128 36.37 -6.11 8.70
N GLN A 129 36.79 -6.83 9.74
CA GLN A 129 36.35 -8.22 9.97
C GLN A 129 34.83 -8.32 10.13
N MET A 130 34.20 -7.40 10.89
CA MET A 130 32.75 -7.38 11.06
C MET A 130 32.01 -7.15 9.73
N LEU A 131 32.51 -6.23 8.88
CA LEU A 131 31.91 -5.93 7.58
C LEU A 131 32.07 -7.10 6.59
N GLU A 132 33.18 -7.84 6.65
CA GLU A 132 33.41 -9.04 5.83
C GLU A 132 32.46 -10.19 6.22
N ILE A 133 32.16 -10.32 7.51
CA ILE A 133 31.13 -11.26 8.01
C ILE A 133 29.74 -10.84 7.50
N GLU A 134 29.39 -9.56 7.62
CA GLU A 134 28.11 -9.03 7.12
C GLU A 134 27.95 -9.27 5.60
N ALA A 135 29.02 -9.08 4.82
CA ALA A 135 29.03 -9.36 3.38
C ALA A 135 28.80 -10.85 3.09
N SER A 136 29.46 -11.74 3.83
CA SER A 136 29.31 -13.19 3.68
C SER A 136 27.89 -13.65 3.99
N GLN A 137 27.24 -13.06 5.00
CA GLN A 137 25.85 -13.34 5.36
C GLN A 137 24.87 -12.91 4.27
N LEU A 138 25.12 -11.78 3.59
CA LEU A 138 24.27 -11.33 2.47
C LEU A 138 24.34 -12.27 1.26
N ILE A 139 25.49 -12.92 1.05
CA ILE A 139 25.66 -13.92 -0.02
C ILE A 139 24.92 -15.20 0.36
N ALA A 140 25.05 -15.67 1.61
CA ALA A 140 24.45 -16.93 2.06
C ALA A 140 22.91 -16.88 2.21
N ARG A 141 22.32 -15.68 2.31
CA ARG A 141 20.88 -15.48 2.51
C ARG A 141 20.08 -15.32 1.20
N ASN A 142 20.75 -15.05 0.08
CA ASN A 142 20.13 -15.04 -1.25
C ASN A 142 20.22 -16.42 -1.90
#